data_AF-A0AA42EH37-F1
#
_entry.id   AF-A0AA42EH37-F1
#
_cell.length_a   1.000
_cell.length_b   1.000
_cell.length_c   1.000
_cell.angle_alpha   90.00
_cell.angle_beta   90.00
_cell.angle_gamma   90.00
#
_symmetry.space_group_name_H-M   'P 1'
#
loop_
_entity.id
_entity.type
_entity.pdbx_description
1 polymer ?
#
loop_
_entity_poly.entity_id
_entity_poly.type
_entity_poly.pdbx_seq_one_letter_code
_entity_poly.pdbx_strand_id
1 'polypeptide(L)' 'MANAARSQNITVVLDGSSTESGKVTGVILCHQVRALDLKERQAKYATKAEDYLIDEVIMKLVDLIDPQ' A
#
# COMPACT_ATOMS: atom_id res chain seq x y z
N MET A 1 14.71 -12.87 11.11
CA MET A 1 13.93 -11.72 11.65
C MET A 1 12.83 -11.31 10.67
N ALA A 2 11.85 -12.18 10.42
CA ALA A 2 10.73 -11.91 9.50
C ALA A 2 9.38 -11.72 10.21
N ASN A 3 9.34 -11.93 11.54
CA ASN A 3 8.11 -11.90 12.34
C ASN A 3 7.72 -10.50 12.83
N ALA A 4 8.61 -9.51 12.74
CA ALA A 4 8.31 -8.15 13.21
C ALA A 4 7.38 -7.38 12.25
N ALA A 5 7.35 -7.72 10.95
CA ALA A 5 6.43 -7.10 9.99
C ALA A 5 5.03 -7.75 9.99
N ARG A 6 4.91 -8.98 10.52
CA ARG A 6 3.61 -9.61 10.85
C ARG A 6 3.02 -9.11 12.18
N SER A 7 3.76 -8.28 12.92
CA SER A 7 3.27 -7.64 14.14
C SER A 7 2.29 -6.54 13.76
N GLN A 8 1.01 -6.92 13.72
CA GLN A 8 -0.18 -6.07 13.83
C GLN A 8 -0.53 -5.24 12.58
N ASN A 9 -1.27 -5.82 11.64
CA ASN A 9 -2.29 -5.12 10.82
C ASN A 9 -1.92 -3.89 9.97
N ILE A 10 -0.64 -3.56 9.72
CA ILE A 10 -0.21 -2.33 9.02
C ILE A 10 0.23 -2.53 7.56
N THR A 11 -0.02 -3.71 6.97
CA THR A 11 0.31 -4.00 5.56
C THR A 11 -0.89 -4.55 4.83
N VAL A 12 -1.10 -4.11 3.59
CA VAL A 12 -2.18 -4.57 2.70
C VAL A 12 -1.57 -5.48 1.62
N VAL A 13 -2.19 -6.62 1.36
CA VAL A 13 -1.72 -7.57 0.35
C VAL A 13 -2.10 -7.10 -1.05
N LEU A 14 -1.13 -7.17 -1.97
CA LEU A 14 -1.34 -6.94 -3.41
C LEU A 14 -1.16 -8.28 -4.12
N ASP A 15 -2.23 -8.78 -4.73
CA ASP A 15 -2.19 -9.92 -5.63
C ASP A 15 -2.53 -9.53 -7.08
N GLY A 16 -2.45 -10.49 -7.99
CA GLY A 16 -2.76 -10.27 -9.41
C GLY A 16 -4.22 -9.91 -9.70
N SER A 17 -5.11 -9.91 -8.72
CA SER A 17 -6.49 -9.41 -8.84
C SER A 17 -6.70 -8.06 -8.15
N SER A 18 -5.66 -7.50 -7.52
CA SER A 18 -5.72 -6.25 -6.76
C SER A 18 -5.46 -5.00 -7.60
N THR A 19 -5.09 -5.17 -8.87
CA THR A 19 -4.84 -4.07 -9.81
C THR A 19 -5.42 -4.38 -11.17
N GLU A 20 -5.78 -3.34 -11.91
CA GLU A 20 -6.38 -3.44 -13.25
C GLU A 20 -5.52 -4.26 -14.22
N SER A 21 -4.19 -4.17 -14.11
CA SER A 21 -3.25 -4.91 -14.97
C SER A 21 -3.06 -6.38 -14.57
N GLY A 22 -3.36 -6.70 -13.31
CA GLY A 22 -3.08 -7.98 -12.66
C GLY A 22 -1.62 -8.42 -12.59
N LYS A 23 -0.68 -7.51 -12.82
CA LYS A 23 0.77 -7.83 -12.90
C LYS A 23 1.55 -7.43 -11.65
N VAL A 24 0.98 -6.60 -10.78
CA VAL A 24 1.65 -6.11 -9.58
C VAL A 24 1.29 -7.03 -8.42
N THR A 25 2.30 -7.59 -7.76
CA THR A 25 2.14 -8.45 -6.59
C THR A 25 3.08 -7.99 -5.47
N GLY A 26 2.72 -8.24 -4.22
CA GLY A 26 3.53 -7.90 -3.05
C GLY A 26 2.69 -7.42 -1.88
N VAL A 27 3.18 -6.41 -1.18
CA VAL A 27 2.49 -5.79 -0.04
C VAL A 27 2.70 -4.28 -0.04
N ILE A 28 1.67 -3.54 0.37
CA ILE A 28 1.75 -2.11 0.66
C ILE A 28 2.17 -1.95 2.11
N LEU A 29 3.20 -1.14 2.37
CA LEU A 29 3.71 -0.86 3.71
C LEU A 29 3.10 0.44 4.25
N CYS A 30 1.91 0.37 4.85
CA CYS A 30 1.16 1.55 5.29
C CYS A 30 1.85 2.34 6.42
N HIS A 31 2.83 1.75 7.11
CA HIS A 31 3.62 2.42 8.15
C HIS A 31 4.84 3.20 7.62
N GLN A 32 5.14 3.13 6.31
CA GLN A 32 6.28 3.81 5.69
C GLN A 32 5.84 4.92 4.71
N VAL A 33 4.77 5.64 5.05
CA VAL A 33 4.23 6.73 4.23
C VAL A 33 5.28 7.81 4.03
N ARG A 34 5.42 8.28 2.79
CA ARG A 34 6.37 9.33 2.41
C ARG A 34 5.75 10.23 1.34
N ALA A 35 5.96 11.54 1.48
CA ALA A 35 5.77 12.48 0.39
C ALA A 35 7.01 12.47 -0.51
N LEU A 36 6.83 12.25 -1.80
CA LEU A 36 7.91 12.19 -2.79
C LEU A 36 7.57 13.08 -4.00
N ASP A 37 8.56 13.79 -4.51
CA ASP A 37 8.48 14.41 -5.83
C ASP A 37 8.58 13.34 -6.91
N LEU A 38 7.47 13.12 -7.62
CA LEU A 38 7.37 12.12 -8.68
C LEU A 38 7.97 12.61 -10.02
N LYS A 39 7.97 13.92 -10.25
CA LYS A 39 8.47 14.53 -11.49
C LYS A 39 9.99 14.44 -11.55
N GLU A 40 10.66 14.86 -10.47
CA GLU A 40 12.12 14.81 -10.37
C GLU A 40 12.64 13.37 -10.36
N ARG A 41 11.86 12.44 -9.79
CA ARG A 41 12.17 11.01 -9.80
C ARG A 41 11.80 10.29 -11.10
N GLN A 42 11.26 11.00 -12.09
CA GLN A 42 10.86 10.44 -13.39
C GLN A 42 9.95 9.21 -13.26
N ALA A 43 9.00 9.27 -12.33
CA ALA A 43 8.10 8.15 -12.06
C ALA A 43 7.30 7.76 -13.31
N LYS A 44 7.06 6.45 -13.49
CA LYS A 44 6.22 5.91 -14.57
C LYS A 44 4.94 5.36 -13.98
N TYR A 45 3.82 5.68 -14.63
CA TYR A 45 2.54 5.03 -14.32
C TYR A 45 2.60 3.55 -14.69
N ALA A 46 2.13 2.69 -13.79
CA ALA A 46 2.09 1.24 -13.99
C ALA A 46 0.67 0.72 -14.24
N THR A 47 -0.25 0.98 -13.31
CA THR A 47 -1.64 0.50 -13.33
C THR A 47 -2.46 1.23 -12.26
N LYS A 48 -3.78 1.04 -12.26
CA LYS A 48 -4.68 1.45 -11.18
C LYS A 48 -4.85 0.30 -10.18
N ALA A 49 -4.91 0.65 -8.91
CA ALA A 49 -5.41 -0.24 -7.87
C ALA A 49 -6.94 -0.33 -7.97
N GLU A 50 -7.49 -1.47 -7.56
CA GLU A 50 -8.93 -1.63 -7.40
C GLU A 50 -9.43 -0.86 -6.17
N ASP A 51 -10.69 -0.40 -6.21
CA ASP A 51 -11.25 0.50 -5.18
C ASP A 51 -11.18 -0.10 -3.77
N TYR A 52 -11.49 -1.40 -3.63
CA TYR A 52 -11.44 -2.09 -2.33
C TYR A 52 -10.03 -2.04 -1.69
N LEU A 53 -8.99 -2.04 -2.52
CA LEU A 53 -7.60 -2.00 -2.06
C LEU A 53 -7.25 -0.61 -1.53
N ILE A 54 -7.74 0.44 -2.21
CA ILE A 54 -7.59 1.83 -1.75
C ILE A 54 -8.29 2.02 -0.40
N ASP A 55 -9.50 1.49 -0.26
CA ASP A 55 -10.26 1.56 1.00
C ASP A 55 -9.52 0.87 2.16
N GLU A 56 -8.95 -0.31 1.92
CA GLU A 56 -8.17 -1.03 2.94
C GLU A 56 -6.93 -0.22 3.37
N VAL A 57 -6.21 0.37 2.42
CA VAL A 57 -5.05 1.23 2.71
C VAL A 57 -5.48 2.44 3.55
N ILE A 58 -6.57 3.11 3.19
CA ILE A 58 -7.08 4.27 3.94
C ILE A 58 -7.39 3.89 5.38
N MET A 59 -8.09 2.78 5.62
CA MET A 59 -8.38 2.31 6.99
C MET A 59 -7.10 2.10 7.80
N LYS A 60 -6.08 1.45 7.23
CA LYS A 60 -4.80 1.24 7.93
C LYS A 60 -4.05 2.54 8.22
N LEU A 61 -4.17 3.54 7.34
CA LEU A 61 -3.54 4.84 7.54
C LEU A 61 -4.25 5.66 8.62
N VAL A 62 -5.58 5.61 8.69
CA VAL A 62 -6.35 6.24 9.76
C VAL A 62 -5.97 5.65 11.11
N ASP A 63 -5.97 4.31 11.23
CA ASP A 63 -5.57 3.61 12.45
C ASP A 63 -4.14 3.97 12.92
N LEU A 64 -3.24 4.30 11.99
CA LEU A 64 -1.86 4.68 12.30
C LEU A 64 -1.74 6.12 12.82
N ILE A 65 -2.55 7.03 12.28
CA ILE A 65 -2.48 8.48 12.61
C ILE A 65 -3.24 8.77 13.90
N ASP A 66 -4.41 8.16 14.05
CA ASP A 66 -5.30 8.36 15.19
C ASP A 66 -5.88 7.00 15.64
N PRO A 67 -5.08 6.20 16.37
CA PRO A 67 -5.52 4.91 16.89
C PRO A 67 -6.61 5.16 17.94
N GLN A 68 -7.84 4.75 17.61
CA GLN A 68 -8.98 4.76 18.54
C GLN A 68 -8.86 3.65 19.58
#